data_AF-A0A1Q7ZUN7-F1
#
_entry.id   AF-A0A1Q7ZUN7-F1
#
_cell.length_a   1.000
_cell.length_b   1.000
_cell.length_c   1.000
_cell.angle_alpha   90.00
_cell.angle_beta   90.00
_cell.angle_gamma   90.00
#
_symmetry.space_group_name_H-M   'P 1'
#
loop_
_entity.id
_entity.type
_entity.pdbx_description
1 polymer ?
#
loop_
_entity_poly.entity_id
_entity_poly.type
_entity_poly.pdbx_seq_one_letter_code
_entity_poly.pdbx_strand_id
1 'polypeptide(L)'
;MLPEVFLKAVSVVRNLGTALRPITTANFDFIQHYRPLQNVVKRPTAPARRGHSSDSHGYALTGHHEIMLPLLAAALVEASPGRGRRIGQSRRKR
;
A
#
# COMPACT_ATOMS: atom_id res chain seq x y z
N MET A 1 18.22 -2.76 6.12
CA MET A 1 18.00 -1.40 6.66
C MET A 1 16.83 -0.79 5.91
N LEU A 2 15.63 -0.70 6.50
CA LEU A 2 14.46 0.01 5.95
C LEU A 2 13.21 -0.10 6.87
N PRO A 3 12.85 -1.26 7.46
CA PRO A 3 11.63 -1.35 8.25
C PRO A 3 11.66 -0.56 9.56
N GLU A 4 12.83 -0.36 10.17
CA GLU A 4 12.98 0.39 11.41
C GLU A 4 12.81 1.91 11.20
N VAL A 5 13.21 2.44 10.03
CA VAL A 5 13.01 3.86 9.68
C VAL A 5 11.52 4.14 9.49
N PHE A 6 10.79 3.22 8.84
CA PHE A 6 9.34 3.30 8.69
C PHE A 6 8.63 3.41 10.04
N LEU A 7 8.94 2.52 11.00
CA LEU A 7 8.32 2.58 12.33
C LEU A 7 8.66 3.86 13.10
N LYS A 8 9.88 4.38 12.96
CA LYS A 8 10.27 5.65 13.58
C LYS A 8 9.45 6.80 13.00
N ALA A 9 9.29 6.86 11.67
CA ALA A 9 8.48 7.89 11.02
C ALA A 9 7.01 7.81 11.47
N VAL A 10 6.40 6.63 11.47
CA VAL A 10 5.03 6.41 11.98
C VAL A 10 4.90 6.85 13.43
N SER A 11 5.90 6.56 14.27
CA SER A 11 5.90 6.93 15.68
C SER A 11 6.02 8.44 15.87
N VAL A 12 6.90 9.12 15.12
CA VAL A 12 7.06 10.57 15.16
C VAL A 12 5.76 11.27 14.79
N VAL A 13 5.11 10.87 13.69
CA VAL A 13 3.85 11.48 13.25
C VAL A 13 2.73 11.30 14.29
N ARG A 14 2.64 10.12 14.93
CA ARG A 14 1.68 9.88 16.03
C ARG A 14 1.98 10.77 17.24
N ASN A 15 3.25 10.92 17.60
CA ASN A 15 3.66 11.74 18.74
C ASN A 15 3.43 13.24 18.52
N LEU A 16 3.39 13.69 17.26
CA LEU A 16 3.00 15.04 16.89
C LEU A 16 1.48 15.28 16.91
N GLY A 17 0.68 14.30 17.34
CA GLY A 17 -0.77 14.41 17.46
C GLY A 17 -1.54 14.16 16.15
N THR A 18 -0.87 13.78 15.06
CA THR A 18 -1.55 13.43 13.81
C THR A 18 -2.17 12.04 13.91
N ALA A 19 -3.47 11.95 13.66
CA ALA A 19 -4.17 10.67 13.58
C ALA A 19 -3.81 9.95 12.27
N LEU A 20 -3.02 8.88 12.38
CA LEU A 20 -2.65 8.00 11.26
C LEU A 20 -3.62 6.83 11.06
N ARG A 21 -4.90 6.97 11.41
CA ARG A 21 -5.86 5.87 11.27
C ARG A 21 -7.12 6.36 10.56
N PRO A 22 -7.66 5.60 9.58
CA PRO A 22 -7.16 4.31 9.09
C PRO A 22 -5.84 4.44 8.29
N ILE A 23 -5.02 3.38 8.28
CA ILE A 23 -3.78 3.30 7.47
C ILE A 23 -3.75 2.02 6.65
N THR A 24 -3.35 2.15 5.40
CA THR A 24 -3.04 1.03 4.52
C THR A 24 -1.55 0.95 4.29
N THR A 25 -0.99 -0.24 4.48
CA THR A 25 0.43 -0.53 4.29
C THR A 25 0.59 -1.72 3.36
N ALA A 26 1.67 -1.76 2.59
CA ALA A 26 1.95 -2.87 1.68
C ALA A 26 3.46 -3.16 1.66
N ASN A 27 3.80 -4.44 1.77
CA ASN A 27 5.15 -4.96 1.54
C ASN A 27 5.23 -5.63 0.17
N PHE A 28 6.26 -5.35 -0.61
CA PHE A 28 6.48 -5.87 -1.97
C PHE A 28 7.80 -6.67 -2.09
N ASP A 29 8.22 -7.33 -1.01
CA ASP A 29 9.47 -8.10 -1.03
C ASP A 29 9.36 -9.36 -1.90
N PHE A 30 10.44 -9.72 -2.60
CA PHE A 30 10.53 -11.00 -3.32
C PHE A 30 10.47 -12.20 -2.37
N ILE A 31 11.06 -12.07 -1.18
CA ILE A 31 11.04 -13.08 -0.11
C ILE A 31 10.43 -12.45 1.13
N GLN A 32 9.48 -13.14 1.75
CA GLN A 32 8.85 -12.65 2.98
C GLN A 32 9.83 -12.71 4.15
N HIS A 33 10.25 -11.54 4.61
CA HIS A 33 11.09 -11.41 5.78
C HIS A 33 10.26 -11.03 7.00
N TYR A 34 10.59 -11.63 8.14
CA TYR A 34 9.90 -11.38 9.42
C TYR A 34 9.85 -9.88 9.76
N ARG A 35 10.95 -9.14 9.57
CA ARG A 35 11.04 -7.72 9.95
C ARG A 35 10.10 -6.82 9.15
N PRO A 36 10.11 -6.81 7.80
CA PRO A 36 9.11 -6.11 6.99
C PRO A 36 7.67 -6.54 7.32
N LEU A 37 7.42 -7.85 7.44
CA LEU A 37 6.09 -8.36 7.77
C LEU A 37 5.57 -7.81 9.11
N GLN A 38 6.42 -7.74 10.14
CA GLN A 38 6.02 -7.19 11.42
C GLN A 38 5.93 -5.65 11.41
N ASN A 39 6.95 -4.99 10.88
CA ASN A 39 7.14 -3.56 11.06
C ASN A 39 6.39 -2.70 10.05
N VAL A 40 6.06 -3.25 8.88
CA VAL A 40 5.29 -2.57 7.83
C VAL A 40 3.85 -3.07 7.81
N VAL A 41 3.64 -4.38 7.84
CA VAL A 41 2.32 -4.96 7.60
C VAL A 41 1.49 -5.08 8.88
N LYS A 42 2.03 -5.72 9.93
CA LYS A 42 1.25 -6.10 11.12
C LYS A 42 1.14 -5.00 12.19
N ARG A 43 2.26 -4.50 12.72
CA ARG A 43 2.27 -3.54 13.85
C ARG A 43 1.59 -2.20 13.54
N PRO A 44 1.75 -1.60 12.35
CA PRO A 44 1.14 -0.30 12.06
C PRO A 44 -0.38 -0.36 11.95
N THR A 45 -0.89 -1.48 11.43
CA THR A 45 -2.31 -1.71 11.12
C THR A 45 -3.06 -2.40 12.27
N ALA A 46 -2.35 -3.10 13.17
CA ALA A 46 -2.93 -3.73 14.35
C ALA A 46 -3.86 -2.78 15.12
N PRO A 47 -4.95 -3.27 15.74
CA PRO A 47 -5.91 -2.42 16.45
C PRO A 47 -5.25 -1.53 17.50
N ALA A 48 -5.71 -0.28 17.63
CA ALA A 48 -5.26 0.59 18.71
C ALA A 48 -5.82 0.09 20.06
N ARG A 49 -5.02 0.17 21.14
CA ARG A 49 -5.49 -0.15 22.50
C ARG A 49 -6.58 0.81 23.02
N ARG A 50 -6.70 2.01 22.42
CA ARG A 50 -7.77 2.98 22.69
C ARG A 50 -8.25 3.52 21.34
N GLY A 51 -9.51 3.26 21.00
CA GLY A 51 -10.18 3.81 19.81
C GLY A 51 -10.54 2.78 18.75
N HIS A 52 -11.78 2.89 18.25
CA HIS A 52 -12.34 2.12 17.15
C HIS A 52 -11.59 2.44 15.85
N SER A 53 -10.79 1.51 15.34
CA SER A 53 -10.29 1.60 13.98
C SER A 53 -10.24 0.18 13.41
N SER A 54 -11.38 -0.22 12.84
CA SER A 54 -11.58 -1.48 12.13
C SER A 54 -10.97 -1.50 10.73
N ASP A 55 -10.56 -0.35 10.20
CA ASP A 55 -10.37 -0.19 8.75
C ASP A 55 -8.89 -0.04 8.32
N SER A 56 -7.93 -0.38 9.18
CA SER A 56 -6.51 -0.38 8.80
C SER A 56 -6.12 -1.71 8.13
N HIS A 57 -5.40 -1.64 7.01
CA HIS A 57 -5.12 -2.81 6.17
C HIS A 57 -3.62 -2.99 5.93
N GLY A 58 -3.13 -4.22 6.05
CA GLY A 58 -1.75 -4.59 5.78
C GLY A 58 -1.70 -5.65 4.69
N TYR A 59 -0.99 -5.36 3.60
CA TYR A 59 -0.79 -6.29 2.49
C TYR A 59 0.66 -6.76 2.41
N ALA A 60 0.85 -8.05 2.10
CA ALA A 60 2.16 -8.64 1.83
C ALA A 60 2.09 -9.30 0.45
N LEU A 61 2.70 -8.66 -0.54
CA LEU A 61 2.76 -9.12 -1.92
C LEU A 61 4.16 -9.68 -2.16
N THR A 62 4.24 -10.97 -2.51
CA THR A 62 5.50 -11.68 -2.69
C THR A 62 5.78 -11.82 -4.18
N GLY A 63 6.91 -11.31 -4.64
CA GLY A 63 7.31 -11.42 -6.05
C GLY A 63 8.37 -10.41 -6.47
N HIS A 64 8.73 -10.47 -7.74
CA HIS A 64 9.68 -9.53 -8.34
C HIS A 64 9.03 -8.14 -8.35
N HIS A 65 9.50 -7.22 -7.50
CA HIS A 65 8.88 -5.91 -7.32
C HIS A 65 8.95 -5.03 -8.57
N GLU A 66 9.95 -5.28 -9.43
CA GLU A 66 10.09 -4.70 -10.75
C GLU A 66 8.95 -5.10 -11.70
N ILE A 67 8.25 -6.20 -11.44
CA ILE A 67 7.04 -6.61 -12.16
C ILE A 67 5.79 -6.16 -11.40
N MET A 68 5.75 -6.39 -10.08
CA MET A 68 4.56 -6.09 -9.26
C MET A 68 4.21 -4.60 -9.25
N LEU A 69 5.19 -3.70 -9.17
CA LEU A 69 4.92 -2.26 -9.11
C LEU A 69 4.34 -1.72 -10.44
N PRO A 70 4.89 -2.04 -11.63
CA PRO A 70 4.25 -1.67 -12.89
C PRO A 70 2.84 -2.25 -13.06
N LEU A 71 2.62 -3.51 -12.65
CA LEU A 71 1.30 -4.13 -12.72
C LEU A 71 0.30 -3.45 -11.79
N LEU A 72 0.70 -3.12 -10.56
CA LEU A 72 -0.15 -2.37 -9.63
C LEU A 72 -0.47 -0.98 -10.20
N ALA A 73 0.53 -0.29 -10.76
CA ALA A 73 0.31 1.02 -11.38
C ALA A 73 -0.68 0.93 -12.54
N ALA A 74 -0.54 -0.07 -13.43
CA ALA A 74 -1.46 -0.31 -14.53
C ALA A 74 -2.88 -0.62 -14.04
N ALA A 75 -3.02 -1.48 -13.03
CA ALA A 75 -4.31 -1.82 -12.42
C ALA A 75 -4.99 -0.59 -11.80
N LEU A 76 -4.24 0.28 -11.12
CA LEU A 76 -4.76 1.53 -10.55
C LEU A 76 -5.18 2.52 -11.64
N VAL A 77 -4.45 2.59 -12.76
CA VAL A 77 -4.80 3.42 -13.91
C VAL A 77 -6.10 2.94 -14.55
N GLU A 78 -6.28 1.63 -14.71
CA GLU A 78 -7.49 1.01 -15.26
C GLU A 78 -8.69 1.17 -14.31
N ALA A 79 -8.48 0.96 -13.00
CA ALA A 79 -9.53 1.06 -11.99
C ALA A 79 -9.96 2.51 -11.69
N SER A 80 -9.18 3.51 -12.10
CA SER A 80 -9.51 4.91 -11.85
C SER A 80 -10.73 5.36 -12.69
N PRO A 81 -11.81 5.86 -12.05
CA PRO A 81 -13.08 6.16 -12.73
C PRO A 81 -13.03 7.29 -13.79
N GLY A 82 -11.87 7.86 -14.09
CA GLY A 82 -11.68 8.94 -15.07
C GLY A 82 -11.03 8.53 -16.40
N ARG A 83 -10.60 7.26 -16.57
CA ARG A 83 -9.89 6.82 -17.79
C ARG A 83 -10.65 5.73 -18.56
N GLY A 84 -11.97 5.85 -18.62
CA GLY A 84 -12.78 5.04 -19.53
C GLY A 84 -12.35 5.24 -20.99
N ARG A 85 -11.80 4.16 -21.58
CA ARG A 85 -12.11 3.74 -22.95
C ARG A 85 -11.62 4.68 -24.09
N ARG A 86 -10.30 4.82 -24.25
CA ARG A 86 -9.67 5.41 -25.47
C ARG A 86 -8.90 4.42 -26.35
N ILE A 87 -9.06 3.11 -26.13
CA ILE A 87 -8.43 2.09 -26.98
C ILE A 87 -9.56 1.43 -27.79
N GLY A 88 -9.86 1.94 -28.98
CA GLY A 88 -10.72 1.21 -29.92
C GLY A 88 -11.52 2.00 -30.98
N GLN A 89 -11.76 3.30 -30.83
CA GLN A 89 -12.54 4.06 -31.82
C GLN A 89 -11.65 4.95 -32.70
N SER A 90 -10.77 4.36 -33.51
CA SER A 90 -10.11 5.08 -34.61
C SER A 90 -9.71 4.19 -35.79
N ARG A 91 -10.54 3.20 -36.14
CA ARG A 91 -10.46 2.53 -37.46
C ARG A 91 -11.85 2.10 -37.96
N ARG A 92 -12.72 3.07 -38.24
CA ARG A 92 -13.80 2.88 -39.23
C ARG A 92 -14.27 4.22 -39.80
N LYS A 93 -13.46 4.78 -40.70
CA LYS A 93 -13.91 5.64 -41.80
C LYS A 93 -12.92 5.49 -42.94
N ARG A 94 -13.21 4.52 -43.81
CA ARG A 94 -13.20 4.60 -45.28
C ARG A 94 -13.75 3.28 -45.79
#